data_AF-A0A7C3AH91-F1
#
_entry.id   AF-A0A7C3AH91-F1
#
_cell.length_a   1.000
_cell.length_b   1.000
_cell.length_c   1.000
_cell.angle_alpha   90.00
_cell.angle_beta   90.00
_cell.angle_gamma   90.00
#
_symmetry.space_group_name_H-M   'P 1'
#
loop_
_entity.id
_entity.type
_entity.pdbx_description
1 polymer ?
#
loop_
_entity_poly.entity_id
_entity_poly.type
_entity_poly.pdbx_seq_one_letter_code
_entity_poly.pdbx_strand_id
1 'polypeptide(L)' 'MKEITKLMAHPFVMWYFGILGDALAIVGIVTAAMEVKIAGFTPILWFLLAIACYLGMVWAVTLRILTHLESRTES' A
#
# COMPACT_ATOMS: atom_id res chain seq x y z
N MET A 1 -8.27 19.35 -3.58
CA MET A 1 -7.72 18.61 -2.42
C MET A 1 -8.75 17.75 -1.72
N LYS A 2 -9.87 18.28 -1.20
CA LYS A 2 -10.87 17.50 -0.43
C LYS A 2 -11.37 16.20 -1.11
N GLU A 3 -11.62 16.22 -2.43
CA GLU A 3 -12.07 15.01 -3.16
C GLU A 3 -11.01 13.90 -3.24
N ILE A 4 -9.74 14.25 -3.45
CA ILE A 4 -8.66 13.26 -3.55
C ILE A 4 -8.42 12.61 -2.17
N THR A 5 -8.47 13.41 -1.10
CA THR A 5 -8.34 12.91 0.27
C THR A 5 -9.50 11.98 0.62
N LYS A 6 -10.73 12.31 0.17
CA LYS A 6 -11.93 11.50 0.40
C LYS A 6 -11.88 10.18 -0.38
N LEU A 7 -11.37 10.19 -1.60
CA LEU A 7 -11.14 8.99 -2.41
C LEU A 7 -10.04 8.10 -1.81
N MET A 8 -8.92 8.68 -1.35
CA MET A 8 -7.84 7.94 -0.67
C MET A 8 -8.27 7.37 0.68
N ALA A 9 -9.19 8.03 1.39
CA ALA A 9 -9.72 7.54 2.67
C ALA A 9 -10.72 6.37 2.51
N HIS A 10 -11.07 6.00 1.28
CA HIS A 10 -12.00 4.91 1.03
C HIS A 10 -11.36 3.57 1.43
N PRO A 11 -12.08 2.69 2.17
CA PRO A 11 -11.53 1.40 2.60
C PRO A 11 -11.04 0.52 1.44
N PHE A 12 -11.58 0.73 0.24
CA PHE A 12 -11.18 0.02 -0.96
C PHE A 12 -9.72 0.28 -1.35
N VAL A 13 -9.23 1.52 -1.18
CA VAL A 13 -7.84 1.88 -1.50
C VAL A 13 -6.88 1.18 -0.55
N MET A 14 -7.23 1.11 0.74
CA MET A 14 -6.45 0.38 1.75
C MET A 14 -6.33 -1.12 1.41
N TRP A 15 -7.44 -1.75 1.05
CA TRP A 15 -7.45 -3.16 0.65
C TRP A 15 -6.66 -3.43 -0.63
N TYR A 16 -6.77 -2.53 -1.62
CA TYR A 16 -6.01 -2.63 -2.86
C TYR A 16 -4.50 -2.59 -2.61
N PHE A 17 -4.01 -1.60 -1.85
CA PHE A 17 -2.59 -1.49 -1.53
C PHE A 17 -2.08 -2.63 -0.65
N GLY A 18 -2.92 -3.17 0.23
CA GLY A 18 -2.57 -4.34 1.05
C GLY A 18 -2.40 -5.61 0.26
N ILE A 19 -3.44 -6.01 -0.49
CA ILE A 19 -3.39 -7.24 -1.30
C ILE A 19 -2.25 -7.16 -2.32
N LEU A 20 -2.06 -5.99 -2.94
CA LEU A 20 -0.97 -5.79 -3.90
C LEU A 20 0.40 -5.87 -3.22
N GLY A 21 0.55 -5.26 -2.03
CA GLY A 21 1.78 -5.36 -1.23
C GLY A 21 2.12 -6.81 -0.85
N ASP A 22 1.13 -7.57 -0.38
CA ASP A 22 1.29 -8.99 -0.04
C ASP A 22 1.70 -9.82 -1.27
N ALA A 23 1.03 -9.62 -2.40
CA ALA A 23 1.36 -10.31 -3.64
C ALA A 23 2.79 -10.03 -4.09
N LEU A 24 3.24 -8.77 -4.02
CA LEU A 24 4.60 -8.38 -4.37
C LEU A 24 5.64 -8.97 -3.40
N ALA A 25 5.32 -9.02 -2.10
CA ALA A 25 6.18 -9.64 -1.11
C ALA A 25 6.34 -11.15 -1.37
N ILE A 26 5.23 -11.85 -1.69
CA ILE A 26 5.26 -13.27 -2.05
C ILE A 26 6.11 -13.49 -3.31
N VAL A 27 5.93 -12.67 -4.35
CA VAL A 27 6.76 -12.75 -5.56
C VAL A 27 8.25 -12.51 -5.22
N GLY A 28 8.56 -11.56 -4.35
CA GLY A 28 9.93 -11.33 -3.85
C GLY A 28 10.52 -12.54 -3.14
N ILE A 29 9.74 -13.20 -2.27
CA ILE A 29 10.17 -14.42 -1.56
C ILE A 29 10.43 -15.56 -2.55
N VAL A 30 9.49 -15.81 -3.46
CA VAL A 30 9.60 -16.90 -4.44
C VAL A 30 10.78 -16.67 -5.39
N THR A 31 10.94 -15.46 -5.90
CA THR A 31 12.06 -15.11 -6.78
C THR A 31 13.41 -15.21 -6.08
N ALA A 32 13.49 -14.81 -4.80
CA ALA A 32 14.68 -14.97 -3.99
C ALA A 32 15.02 -16.45 -3.77
N ALA A 33 14.02 -17.27 -3.41
CA ALA A 33 14.20 -18.69 -3.15
C ALA A 33 14.63 -19.48 -4.40
N MET A 34 14.18 -19.05 -5.57
CA MET A 34 14.54 -19.66 -6.84
C MET A 34 15.83 -19.10 -7.46
N GLU A 35 16.42 -18.06 -6.88
CA GLU A 35 17.57 -17.32 -7.44
C GLU A 35 17.35 -16.83 -8.88
N VAL A 36 16.10 -16.63 -9.29
CA VAL A 36 15.73 -16.21 -10.65
C VAL A 36 15.31 -14.75 -10.69
N LYS A 37 15.52 -14.13 -11.85
CA LYS A 37 14.96 -12.82 -12.18
C LYS A 37 13.66 -13.02 -12.95
N ILE A 38 12.55 -12.50 -12.44
CA ILE A 38 11.25 -12.49 -13.13
C ILE A 38 11.02 -11.10 -13.70
N ALA A 39 10.63 -11.02 -14.97
CA ALA A 39 10.39 -9.76 -15.71
C ALA A 39 11.59 -8.77 -15.68
N GLY A 40 12.82 -9.27 -15.52
CA GLY A 40 14.03 -8.46 -15.42
C GLY A 40 14.30 -7.84 -14.05
N PHE A 41 13.37 -7.99 -13.09
CA PHE A 41 13.53 -7.50 -11.73
C PHE A 41 14.32 -8.48 -10.86
N THR A 42 15.21 -7.95 -10.04
CA THR A 42 15.87 -8.71 -8.97
C THR A 42 14.90 -8.94 -7.81
N PRO A 43 15.07 -10.01 -7.03
CA PRO A 43 14.21 -10.31 -5.88
C PRO A 43 14.03 -9.14 -4.92
N ILE A 44 15.09 -8.38 -4.68
CA ILE A 44 15.06 -7.22 -3.78
C ILE A 44 14.18 -6.06 -4.28
N LEU A 45 14.03 -5.89 -5.59
CA LEU A 45 13.16 -4.84 -6.15
C LEU A 45 11.69 -5.13 -5.86
N TRP A 46 11.28 -6.40 -5.84
CA TRP A 46 9.92 -6.80 -5.46
C TRP A 46 9.61 -6.46 -3.99
N PHE A 47 10.58 -6.68 -3.10
CA PHE A 47 10.43 -6.29 -1.69
C PHE A 47 10.36 -4.77 -1.51
N LEU A 48 11.18 -4.00 -2.23
CA LEU A 48 11.09 -2.53 -2.19
C LEU A 48 9.73 -2.02 -2.67
N LEU A 49 9.17 -2.64 -3.71
CA LEU A 49 7.85 -2.28 -4.22
C LEU A 49 6.73 -2.65 -3.23
N ALA A 50 6.84 -3.81 -2.57
CA ALA A 50 5.92 -4.19 -1.49
C ALA A 50 5.95 -3.18 -0.34
N ILE A 51 7.14 -2.77 0.12
CA ILE A 51 7.31 -1.74 1.16
C ILE A 51 6.66 -0.43 0.75
N ALA A 52 6.86 0.02 -0.49
CA ALA A 52 6.23 1.24 -1.00
C ALA A 52 4.69 1.15 -0.95
N CYS A 53 4.11 -0.03 -1.25
CA CYS A 53 2.67 -0.25 -1.17
C CYS A 53 2.15 -0.20 0.28
N TYR A 54 2.86 -0.79 1.23
CA TYR A 54 2.51 -0.67 2.65
C TYR A 54 2.62 0.78 3.14
N LEU A 55 3.61 1.55 2.67
CA LEU A 55 3.71 2.98 2.99
C LEU A 55 2.47 3.75 2.50
N GLY A 56 2.01 3.45 1.28
CA GLY A 56 0.78 4.00 0.71
C GLY A 56 -0.46 3.62 1.54
N MET A 57 -0.54 2.39 2.04
CA MET A 57 -1.60 1.96 2.94
C MET A 57 -1.58 2.75 4.26
N VAL A 58 -0.43 2.88 4.90
CA VAL A 58 -0.27 3.64 6.16
C VAL A 58 -0.71 5.09 5.96
N TRP A 59 -0.35 5.70 4.83
CA TRP A 59 -0.79 7.04 4.47
C TRP A 59 -2.32 7.14 4.33
N ALA A 60 -2.95 6.20 3.60
CA ALA A 60 -4.40 6.16 3.43
C ALA A 60 -5.15 6.01 4.77
N VAL A 61 -4.64 5.15 5.67
CA VAL A 61 -5.18 4.99 7.02
C VAL A 61 -5.05 6.27 7.83
N THR A 62 -3.88 6.92 7.77
CA THR A 62 -3.62 8.19 8.48
C THR A 62 -4.59 9.29 8.03
N LEU A 63 -4.81 9.43 6.72
CA LEU A 63 -5.79 10.36 6.17
C LEU A 63 -7.21 10.03 6.61
N ARG A 64 -7.58 8.76 6.67
CA ARG A 64 -8.90 8.32 7.16
C ARG A 64 -9.11 8.67 8.62
N ILE A 65 -8.09 8.52 9.46
CA ILE A 65 -8.15 8.91 10.89
C ILE A 65 -8.29 10.43 11.00
N LEU A 66 -7.47 11.19 10.27
CA LEU A 66 -7.51 12.64 10.29
C LEU A 66 -8.88 13.18 9.88
N THR A 67 -9.43 12.67 8.77
CA THR A 67 -10.77 13.06 8.30
C THR A 67 -11.88 12.68 9.28
N HIS A 68 -11.75 11.56 10.00
CA HIS A 68 -12.71 11.18 11.03
C HIS A 68 -12.64 12.12 12.26
N LEU A 69 -11.42 12.51 12.68
CA LEU A 69 -11.22 13.45 13.79
C LEU A 69 -11.73 14.86 13.46
N GLU A 70 -11.49 15.34 12.24
CA GLU A 70 -12.00 16.62 11.76
C GLU A 70 -13.54 16.65 11.80
N SER A 71 -14.20 15.57 11.32
CA SER A 71 -15.66 15.45 11.37
C SER A 71 -16.27 15.44 12.77
N ARG A 72 -15.50 15.04 13.79
CA ARG A 72 -15.93 15.06 15.21
C ARG A 72 -15.75 16.42 15.86
N THR A 73 -14.88 17.27 15.31
CA THR A 73 -14.54 18.58 15.88
C THR A 73 -15.51 19.66 15.40
N GLU A 74 -16.14 19.48 14.23
CA GLU A 74 -17.16 20.37 13.66
C GLU A 74 -18.60 20.06 14.14
N SER A 75 -18.81 19.11 15.06
CA SER A 75 -20.12 18.76 15.66
C SER A 75 -20.19 19.11 17.13
#